data_AF-A0A9C9T9N7-F1
#
_entry.id   AF-A0A9C9T9N7-F1
#
_cell.length_a   1.000
_cell.length_b   1.000
_cell.length_c   1.000
_cell.angle_alpha   90.00
_cell.angle_beta   90.00
_cell.angle_gamma   90.00
#
_symmetry.space_group_name_H-M   'P 1'
#
loop_
_entity.id
_entity.type
_entity.pdbx_description
1 polymer ?
#
loop_
_entity_poly.entity_id
_entity_poly.type
_entity_poly.pdbx_seq_one_letter_code
_entity_poly.pdbx_strand_id
1 'polypeptide(L)' 'DYSRAKDEMFAYTDTKWSPWWVVNADDKKRARLNCIAHLLSQIDYADLTPESIELPTRQNEQSYVRPPIEEQTFVPEVY' A
#
# COMPACT_ATOMS: atom_id res chain seq x y z
N ASP A 1 0.87 -8.35 37.19
CA ASP A 1 2.22 -8.00 36.70
C ASP A 1 2.22 -7.20 35.41
N TYR A 2 1.62 -7.66 34.31
CA TYR A 2 1.62 -6.94 33.02
C TYR A 2 1.10 -5.50 33.10
N SER A 3 0.02 -5.22 33.84
CA SER A 3 -0.49 -3.86 34.00
C SER A 3 0.50 -2.94 34.71
N ARG A 4 1.14 -3.42 35.79
CA ARG A 4 2.16 -2.67 36.53
C ARG A 4 3.38 -2.38 35.65
N ALA A 5 3.86 -3.37 34.90
CA ALA A 5 4.98 -3.19 33.99
C ALA A 5 4.68 -2.17 32.87
N LYS A 6 3.45 -2.13 32.35
CA LYS A 6 3.01 -1.15 31.36
C LYS A 6 3.01 0.27 31.95
N ASP A 7 2.51 0.44 33.17
CA ASP A 7 2.45 1.75 33.82
C ASP A 7 3.86 2.27 34.18
N GLU A 8 4.76 1.39 34.64
CA GLU A 8 6.18 1.71 34.85
C GLU A 8 6.85 2.11 33.52
N MET A 9 6.64 1.36 32.44
CA MET A 9 7.18 1.68 31.12
C MET A 9 6.74 3.08 30.66
N PHE A 10 5.45 3.42 30.80
CA PHE A 10 4.95 4.75 30.43
C PHE A 10 5.56 5.85 31.29
N ALA A 11 5.72 5.65 32.60
CA ALA A 11 6.30 6.65 33.49
C ALA A 11 7.74 7.05 33.09
N TYR A 12 8.53 6.12 32.54
CA TYR A 12 9.92 6.39 32.17
C TYR A 12 10.14 6.76 30.69
N THR A 13 9.28 6.30 29.79
CA THR A 13 9.53 6.42 28.33
C THR A 13 8.56 7.32 27.59
N ASP A 14 7.45 7.72 28.22
CA ASP A 14 6.50 8.66 27.62
C ASP A 14 7.01 10.10 27.76
N THR A 15 7.39 10.72 26.65
CA THR A 15 7.95 12.07 26.61
C THR A 15 7.23 12.92 25.56
N LYS A 16 7.24 14.25 25.73
CA LYS A 16 6.54 15.15 24.79
C LYS A 16 7.05 15.08 23.35
N TRP A 17 8.32 14.73 23.16
CA TRP A 17 8.93 14.60 21.83
C TRP A 17 8.77 13.19 21.23
N SER A 18 8.51 12.18 22.07
CA SER A 18 8.21 10.80 21.66
C SER A 18 7.09 10.24 22.55
N PRO A 19 5.83 10.64 22.29
CA PRO A 19 4.69 10.24 23.10
C PRO A 19 4.25 8.81 22.80
N TRP A 20 3.76 8.12 23.83
CA TRP A 20 3.04 6.85 23.68
C TRP A 20 1.56 7.09 23.36
N TRP A 21 1.09 6.56 22.22
CA TRP A 21 -0.32 6.64 21.83
C TRP A 21 -1.06 5.34 22.19
N VAL A 22 -2.04 5.43 23.08
CA VAL A 22 -2.84 4.27 23.51
C VAL A 22 -4.07 4.12 22.61
N VAL A 23 -4.26 2.93 22.04
CA VAL A 23 -5.41 2.60 21.17
C VAL A 23 -6.29 1.54 21.83
N ASN A 24 -7.58 1.84 21.99
CA ASN A 24 -8.56 0.87 22.50
C ASN A 24 -8.80 -0.24 21.47
N ALA A 25 -8.51 -1.49 21.86
CA ALA A 25 -8.47 -2.64 20.95
C ALA A 25 -9.62 -3.64 21.09
N ASP A 26 -10.68 -3.30 21.83
CA ASP A 26 -11.86 -4.16 22.01
C ASP A 26 -12.52 -4.52 20.67
N ASP A 27 -12.69 -3.52 19.79
CA ASP A 27 -13.01 -3.73 18.37
C ASP A 27 -11.73 -3.66 17.53
N LYS A 28 -11.23 -4.84 17.15
CA LYS A 28 -9.99 -4.98 16.36
C LYS A 28 -10.05 -4.26 15.01
N LYS A 29 -11.20 -4.18 14.36
CA LYS A 29 -11.30 -3.52 13.04
C LYS A 29 -11.18 -2.01 13.22
N ARG A 30 -11.90 -1.44 14.18
CA ARG A 30 -11.84 -0.01 14.50
C ARG A 30 -10.47 0.40 15.03
N ALA A 31 -9.85 -0.41 15.88
CA ALA A 31 -8.51 -0.16 16.41
C ALA A 31 -7.45 -0.04 15.30
N ARG A 32 -7.50 -0.93 14.30
CA ARG A 32 -6.60 -0.89 13.13
C ARG A 32 -6.80 0.39 12.31
N LEU A 33 -8.05 0.72 11.99
CA LEU A 33 -8.36 1.93 11.22
C LEU A 33 -7.92 3.20 11.96
N ASN A 34 -8.18 3.30 13.26
CA ASN A 34 -7.77 4.44 14.08
C ASN A 34 -6.25 4.58 14.16
N CYS A 35 -5.53 3.46 14.32
CA CYS A 35 -4.07 3.45 14.37
C CYS A 35 -3.46 3.96 13.04
N ILE A 36 -3.96 3.44 11.91
CA ILE A 36 -3.50 3.86 10.58
C ILE A 36 -3.82 5.35 10.34
N ALA A 37 -5.05 5.79 10.66
CA ALA A 37 -5.45 7.17 10.47
C ALA A 37 -4.62 8.16 11.30
N HIS A 38 -4.35 7.83 12.58
CA HIS A 38 -3.51 8.64 13.44
C HIS A 38 -2.09 8.75 12.88
N LEU A 39 -1.48 7.62 12.49
CA LEU A 39 -0.13 7.61 11.90
C LEU A 39 -0.05 8.49 10.64
N LEU A 40 -1.01 8.36 9.74
CA LEU A 40 -1.05 9.15 8.50
C LEU A 40 -1.24 10.65 8.79
N SER A 41 -1.98 11.03 9.84
CA SER A 41 -2.15 12.45 10.21
C SER A 41 -0.90 13.13 10.77
N GLN A 42 0.09 12.36 11.25
CA GLN A 42 1.33 12.92 11.80
C GLN A 42 2.38 13.23 10.73
N ILE A 43 2.21 12.68 9.53
CA ILE A 43 3.15 12.80 8.42
C ILE A 43 2.47 13.67 7.36
N ASP A 44 3.09 14.77 6.97
CA ASP A 44 2.63 15.53 5.82
C ASP A 44 2.99 14.75 4.54
N TYR A 45 1.99 14.05 3.98
CA TYR A 45 2.16 13.28 2.75
C TYR A 45 1.33 13.92 1.64
N ALA A 46 1.97 14.15 0.50
CA ALA A 46 1.28 14.59 -0.70
C ALA A 46 0.73 13.38 -1.46
N ASP A 47 -0.38 13.60 -2.16
CA ASP A 47 -0.85 12.62 -3.13
C ASP A 47 0.15 12.56 -4.29
N LEU A 48 0.74 11.38 -4.47
CA LEU A 48 1.70 11.08 -5.52
C LEU A 48 1.01 10.48 -6.76
N THR A 49 -0.33 10.40 -6.79
CA THR A 49 -1.03 9.96 -7.99
C THR A 49 -0.60 10.82 -9.17
N PRO A 50 0.06 10.24 -10.19
CA PRO A 50 0.45 11.00 -11.37
C PRO A 50 -0.81 11.56 -12.02
N GLU A 51 -0.68 12.76 -12.58
CA GLU A 51 -1.77 13.35 -13.36
C GLU A 51 -2.21 12.40 -14.47
N SER A 52 -3.51 12.43 -14.79
CA SER A 52 -4.05 11.62 -15.87
C SER A 52 -3.34 11.99 -17.17
N ILE A 53 -2.55 11.06 -17.71
CA ILE A 53 -1.95 11.23 -19.03
C ILE A 53 -3.01 10.93 -20.10
N GLU A 54 -3.20 11.87 -21.03
CA GLU A 54 -3.97 11.58 -22.23
C GLU A 54 -3.12 10.70 -23.14
N LEU A 55 -3.53 9.43 -23.27
CA LEU A 55 -2.89 8.53 -24.22
C LEU A 55 -3.16 9.04 -25.64
N PRO A 56 -2.15 9.07 -26.52
CA PRO A 56 -2.39 9.39 -27.92
C PRO A 56 -3.40 8.39 -28.50
N THR A 57 -4.23 8.86 -29.43
CA THR A 57 -5.13 7.98 -30.19
C THR A 57 -4.33 6.82 -30.77
N ARG A 58 -4.88 5.59 -30.68
CA ARG A 58 -4.27 4.38 -31.25
C ARG A 58 -3.74 4.70 -32.65
N GLN A 59 -2.43 4.60 -32.83
CA GLN A 59 -1.84 4.75 -34.16
C GLN A 59 -2.43 3.63 -35.01
N ASN A 60 -3.06 3.99 -36.13
CA ASN A 60 -3.51 3.01 -37.11
C ASN A 60 -2.30 2.18 -37.52
N GLU A 61 -2.42 0.85 -37.45
CA GLU A 61 -1.39 -0.12 -37.78
C GLU A 61 -0.97 0.05 -39.24
N GLN A 62 -0.05 0.96 -39.52
CA GLN A 62 0.58 1.05 -40.83
C GLN A 62 1.57 -0.11 -40.92
N SER A 63 1.12 -1.15 -41.63
CA SER A 63 1.88 -2.27 -42.18
C SER A 63 2.47 -3.32 -41.22
N TYR A 64 1.87 -3.56 -40.05
CA TYR A 64 2.17 -4.81 -39.34
C TYR A 64 1.35 -5.94 -39.96
N VAL A 65 1.96 -6.69 -40.88
CA VAL A 65 1.42 -7.98 -41.32
C VAL A 65 2.00 -9.04 -40.39
N ARG A 66 1.16 -9.65 -39.56
CA ARG A 66 1.57 -10.79 -38.73
C ARG A 66 2.09 -11.89 -39.68
N PRO A 67 3.28 -12.46 -39.45
CA PRO A 67 3.76 -13.56 -40.26
C PRO A 67 2.77 -14.74 -40.21
N PRO A 68 2.63 -15.50 -41.32
CA PRO A 68 1.73 -16.64 -41.38
C PRO A 68 1.97 -17.61 -40.22
N ILE A 69 0.89 -18.20 -39.71
CA ILE A 69 0.98 -19.07 -38.52
C ILE A 69 1.80 -20.32 -38.82
N GLU A 70 1.87 -20.71 -40.10
CA GLU A 70 2.63 -21.88 -40.57
C GLU A 70 4.15 -21.70 -40.43
N GLU A 71 4.64 -20.46 -40.34
CA GLU A 71 6.07 -20.16 -40.13
C GLU A 71 6.47 -20.17 -38.66
N GLN A 72 5.52 -20.34 -37.73
CA GLN A 72 5.78 -20.32 -36.30
C GLN A 72 6.00 -21.74 -35.76
N THR A 73 7.12 -21.94 -35.06
CA THR A 73 7.40 -23.20 -34.36
C THR A 73 6.66 -23.22 -33.03
N PHE A 74 5.59 -24.01 -32.94
CA PHE A 74 4.84 -24.18 -31.70
C PHE A 74 5.44 -25.29 -30.83
N VAL A 75 5.38 -25.10 -29.51
CA VAL A 75 5.76 -26.13 -28.54
C VAL A 75 4.68 -27.22 -28.52
N PRO A 76 5.04 -28.52 -28.49
CA PRO A 76 4.05 -29.59 -28.43
C PRO A 76 3.17 -29.48 -27.18
N GLU A 77 1.86 -29.57 -27.34
CA GLU A 77 0.93 -29.72 -26.22
C GLU A 77 0.97 -31.17 -25.73
N VAL A 78 1.31 -31.36 -24.45
CA VAL A 78 1.51 -32.67 -23.81
C VAL A 78 0.29 -33.09 -22.97
N TYR A 79 -0.70 -32.22 -22.80
CA TYR A 79 -1.91 -32.45 -22.00
C TYR A 79 -3.17 -32.15 -22.80
#